data_AF-A0A3S9H7S9-F1
#
_entry.id   AF-A0A3S9H7S9-F1
#
_cell.length_a   1.000
_cell.length_b   1.000
_cell.length_c   1.000
_cell.angle_alpha   90.00
_cell.angle_beta   90.00
_cell.angle_gamma   90.00
#
_symmetry.space_group_name_H-M   'P 1'
#
loop_
_entity.id
_entity.type
_entity.pdbx_description
1 polymer ?
#
loop_
_entity_poly.entity_id
_entity_poly.type
_entity_poly.pdbx_seq_one_letter_code
_entity_poly.pdbx_strand_id
1 'polypeptide(L)'
;MNKKDLLMTDFTVKGTFHDMALYSGILYLWKDETSVQMYHWKKWMKQIMLSDLPIYQYALSTQFLSFHIHELEPYFIKEITFPEPVRDFFIFRHQLYYITNKGFFVVTPESALLKKELLLAGDFQALSLSEKNRVILSSMEAGVFEYFLTNQYQHSQDVIHWDKAPTADVLWDGHNILQRNLEQEPFQLLEFHYEKNHLLLTKKREKNQLYIQENFTNTSLNLSEENKNPVSLFEYLSTSDPSNPSGILTKISVQQLPDKYFPNSILDETILYLQEKGKGLYLLLEDEPYLIKKDQYVKFRTFHKSHKYRNHLHLLSSDSIKFLIFNKQS
;
A
#
# COMPACT_ATOMS: atom_id res chain seq x y z
N MET A 1 20.98 -0.83 -8.65
CA MET A 1 20.13 -0.22 -9.69
C MET A 1 20.58 1.20 -9.98
N ASN A 2 20.94 1.54 -11.23
CA ASN A 2 21.37 2.90 -11.56
C ASN A 2 20.17 3.88 -11.57
N LYS A 3 20.31 5.01 -10.88
CA LYS A 3 19.30 6.08 -10.81
C LYS A 3 18.86 6.58 -12.19
N LYS A 4 19.73 6.52 -13.19
CA LYS A 4 19.43 6.95 -14.56
C LYS A 4 18.42 6.07 -15.28
N ASP A 5 18.28 4.82 -14.85
CA ASP A 5 17.37 3.85 -15.47
C ASP A 5 15.98 3.90 -14.82
N LEU A 6 15.82 4.65 -13.73
CA LEU A 6 14.57 4.81 -13.01
C LEU A 6 13.71 5.91 -13.65
N LEU A 7 12.57 5.50 -14.19
CA LEU A 7 11.53 6.38 -14.72
C LEU A 7 10.43 6.58 -13.69
N MET A 8 10.00 7.83 -13.52
CA MET A 8 8.88 8.19 -12.65
C MET A 8 7.79 8.90 -13.45
N THR A 9 6.55 8.47 -13.31
CA THR A 9 5.38 9.25 -13.75
C THR A 9 4.72 9.85 -12.52
N ASP A 10 4.66 11.18 -12.44
CA ASP A 10 3.93 11.94 -11.43
C ASP A 10 2.58 12.36 -12.00
N PHE A 11 1.52 11.85 -11.39
CA PHE A 11 0.15 12.14 -11.76
C PHE A 11 -0.55 12.83 -10.61
N THR A 12 -0.94 14.09 -10.80
CA THR A 12 -1.59 14.91 -9.77
C THR A 12 -3.06 15.14 -10.08
N VAL A 13 -3.93 14.92 -9.10
CA VAL A 13 -5.35 15.26 -9.13
C VAL A 13 -5.61 16.34 -8.09
N LYS A 14 -5.99 17.54 -8.54
CA LYS A 14 -6.32 18.67 -7.68
C LYS A 14 -7.75 18.56 -7.15
N GLY A 15 -7.90 18.73 -5.85
CA GLY A 15 -9.17 18.63 -5.13
C GLY A 15 -8.94 18.41 -3.64
N THR A 16 -9.97 18.60 -2.82
CA THR A 16 -9.91 18.33 -1.38
C THR A 16 -10.31 16.89 -1.12
N PHE A 17 -9.47 16.15 -0.42
CA PHE A 17 -9.71 14.74 -0.11
C PHE A 17 -9.28 14.43 1.32
N HIS A 18 -10.02 13.54 1.97
CA HIS A 18 -9.72 13.04 3.30
C HIS A 18 -8.82 11.79 3.25
N ASP A 19 -9.07 10.90 2.28
CA ASP A 19 -8.31 9.66 2.08
C ASP A 19 -8.54 9.08 0.68
N MET A 20 -7.81 8.03 0.32
CA MET A 20 -7.96 7.34 -0.95
C MET A 20 -7.64 5.85 -0.86
N ALA A 21 -8.14 5.06 -1.80
CA ALA A 21 -7.62 3.72 -2.06
C ALA A 21 -7.74 3.37 -3.53
N LEU A 22 -6.87 2.47 -4.00
CA LEU A 22 -6.93 1.93 -5.35
C LEU A 22 -7.03 0.41 -5.26
N TYR A 23 -8.16 -0.13 -5.71
CA TYR A 23 -8.40 -1.57 -5.69
C TYR A 23 -9.06 -2.03 -6.98
N SER A 24 -8.49 -3.07 -7.59
CA SER A 24 -9.04 -3.70 -8.81
C SER A 24 -9.39 -2.74 -9.96
N GLY A 25 -8.66 -1.63 -10.10
CA GLY A 25 -8.92 -0.64 -11.16
C GLY A 25 -10.05 0.34 -10.85
N ILE A 26 -10.50 0.40 -9.59
CA ILE A 26 -11.41 1.41 -9.05
C ILE A 26 -10.62 2.28 -8.08
N LEU A 27 -10.69 3.59 -8.30
CA LEU A 27 -10.18 4.60 -7.38
C LEU A 27 -11.30 5.01 -6.43
N TYR A 28 -11.06 4.87 -5.14
CA TYR A 28 -11.94 5.28 -4.05
C TYR A 28 -11.37 6.57 -3.50
N LEU A 29 -12.11 7.67 -3.60
CA LEU A 29 -11.73 8.99 -3.11
C LEU A 29 -12.68 9.41 -2.00
N TRP A 30 -12.16 9.53 -0.78
CA TRP A 30 -12.92 10.05 0.34
C TRP A 30 -12.91 11.56 0.28
N LYS A 31 -14.10 12.16 0.16
CA LYS A 31 -14.27 13.61 0.21
C LYS A 31 -14.12 14.12 1.63
N ASP A 32 -14.71 13.38 2.55
CA ASP A 32 -14.75 13.63 3.98
C ASP A 32 -14.81 12.27 4.71
N GLU A 33 -14.99 12.30 6.03
CA GLU A 33 -15.07 11.10 6.88
C GLU A 33 -16.34 10.26 6.63
N THR A 34 -17.33 10.77 5.90
CA THR A 34 -18.65 10.16 5.73
C THR A 34 -19.00 9.85 4.28
N SER A 35 -18.19 10.24 3.30
CA SER A 35 -18.48 10.01 1.88
C SER A 35 -17.26 9.56 1.09
N VAL A 36 -17.44 8.48 0.34
CA VAL A 36 -16.47 7.98 -0.64
C VAL A 36 -17.07 7.92 -2.03
N GLN A 37 -16.35 8.51 -2.98
CA GLN A 37 -16.67 8.47 -4.40
C GLN A 37 -15.81 7.45 -5.13
N MET A 38 -16.43 6.69 -6.03
CA MET A 38 -15.78 5.63 -6.78
C MET A 38 -15.63 6.02 -8.24
N TYR A 39 -14.43 5.86 -8.79
CA TYR A 39 -14.11 6.19 -10.17
C TYR A 39 -13.43 5.02 -10.89
N HIS A 40 -13.72 4.83 -12.18
CA HIS A 40 -13.08 3.83 -13.02
C HIS A 40 -11.64 4.22 -13.41
N TRP A 41 -10.70 4.07 -12.47
CA TRP A 41 -9.27 4.33 -12.69
C TRP A 41 -8.71 3.67 -13.96
N LYS A 42 -9.06 2.40 -14.21
CA LYS A 42 -8.57 1.68 -15.39
C LYS A 42 -9.04 2.31 -16.70
N LYS A 43 -10.29 2.79 -16.77
CA LYS A 43 -10.84 3.42 -17.97
C LYS A 43 -10.20 4.78 -18.18
N TRP A 44 -10.03 5.54 -17.10
CA TRP A 44 -9.41 6.84 -17.15
C TRP A 44 -7.94 6.79 -17.58
N MET A 45 -7.13 5.93 -16.96
CA MET A 45 -5.72 5.77 -17.34
C MET A 45 -5.56 5.33 -18.79
N LYS A 46 -6.46 4.50 -19.32
CA LYS A 46 -6.44 4.14 -20.75
C LYS A 46 -6.66 5.35 -21.66
N GLN A 47 -7.54 6.27 -21.28
CA GLN A 47 -7.79 7.49 -22.05
C GLN A 47 -6.56 8.39 -22.05
N ILE A 48 -5.96 8.63 -20.88
CA ILE A 48 -4.79 9.50 -20.72
C ILE A 48 -3.60 8.98 -21.51
N MET A 49 -3.37 7.67 -21.50
CA MET A 49 -2.31 7.02 -22.30
C MET A 49 -2.51 7.20 -23.81
N LEU A 50 -3.73 7.47 -24.27
CA LEU A 50 -4.05 7.70 -25.68
C LEU A 50 -4.01 9.20 -26.06
N SER A 51 -4.25 10.11 -25.11
CA SER A 51 -4.30 11.56 -25.36
C SER A 51 -2.98 12.29 -25.14
N ASP A 52 -2.16 11.85 -24.18
CA ASP A 52 -1.05 12.64 -23.63
C ASP A 52 0.32 11.95 -23.75
N LEU A 53 0.56 11.23 -24.84
CA LEU A 53 1.94 10.88 -25.22
C LEU A 53 2.49 11.99 -26.13
N PRO A 54 3.16 13.01 -25.58
CA PRO A 54 4.02 13.85 -26.40
C PRO A 54 5.05 12.93 -27.06
N ILE A 55 5.20 13.10 -28.37
CA ILE A 55 6.21 12.42 -29.19
C ILE A 55 7.58 12.97 -28.75
N TYR A 56 8.08 12.52 -27.61
CA TYR A 56 9.43 12.82 -27.17
C TYR A 56 10.37 11.71 -27.63
N GLN A 57 11.32 12.08 -28.49
CA GLN A 57 12.42 11.22 -28.96
C GLN A 57 13.47 10.94 -27.86
N TYR A 58 13.33 11.52 -26.67
CA TYR A 58 14.22 11.30 -25.53
C TYR A 58 13.39 10.93 -24.30
N ALA A 59 13.76 9.84 -23.64
CA ALA A 59 13.17 9.42 -22.38
C ALA A 59 13.43 10.48 -21.32
N LEU A 60 12.46 11.38 -21.09
CA LEU A 60 12.45 12.16 -19.87
C LEU A 60 12.37 11.15 -18.72
N SER A 61 13.32 11.20 -17.79
CA SER A 61 13.31 10.38 -16.57
C SER A 61 12.02 10.56 -15.75
N THR A 62 11.27 11.63 -16.03
CA THR A 62 10.13 12.07 -15.25
C THR A 62 9.02 12.65 -16.13
N GLN A 63 7.83 12.06 -16.12
CA GLN A 63 6.63 12.61 -16.76
C GLN A 63 5.73 13.24 -15.69
N PHE A 64 5.21 14.44 -15.95
CA PHE A 64 4.28 15.13 -15.05
C PHE A 64 2.93 15.34 -15.74
N LEU A 65 1.85 14.91 -15.09
CA LEU A 65 0.49 15.12 -15.54
C LEU A 65 -0.33 15.70 -14.39
N SER A 66 -1.13 16.73 -14.65
CA SER A 66 -1.94 17.41 -13.64
C SER A 66 -3.36 17.60 -14.14
N PHE A 67 -4.32 17.08 -13.37
CA PHE A 67 -5.74 17.12 -13.65
C PHE A 67 -6.50 17.71 -12.46
N HIS A 68 -7.70 18.21 -12.70
CA HIS A 68 -8.67 18.56 -11.67
C HIS A 68 -9.69 17.44 -11.47
N ILE A 69 -10.27 17.36 -10.28
CA ILE A 69 -11.25 16.31 -9.94
C ILE A 69 -12.44 16.24 -10.92
N HIS A 70 -12.89 17.37 -11.47
CA HIS A 70 -14.01 17.40 -12.41
C HIS A 70 -13.70 16.67 -13.73
N GLU A 71 -12.43 16.46 -14.07
CA GLU A 71 -12.01 15.69 -15.25
C GLU A 71 -12.20 14.18 -15.05
N LEU A 72 -12.41 13.72 -13.81
CA LEU A 72 -12.73 12.33 -13.51
C LEU A 72 -14.24 12.03 -13.61
N GLU A 73 -15.09 13.04 -13.70
CA GLU A 73 -16.56 12.88 -13.74
C GLU A 73 -17.05 11.90 -14.82
N PRO A 74 -16.49 11.87 -16.05
CA PRO A 74 -16.87 10.86 -17.06
C PRO A 74 -16.62 9.41 -16.63
N TYR A 75 -15.80 9.20 -15.60
CA TYR A 75 -15.42 7.90 -15.06
C TYR A 75 -16.05 7.62 -13.69
N PHE A 76 -16.93 8.50 -13.21
CA PHE A 76 -17.65 8.32 -11.96
C PHE A 76 -18.53 7.06 -12.01
N ILE A 77 -18.49 6.28 -10.93
CA ILE A 77 -19.27 5.06 -10.78
C ILE A 77 -20.47 5.36 -9.88
N LYS A 78 -20.19 5.76 -8.64
CA LYS A 78 -21.18 6.15 -7.63
C LYS A 78 -20.51 6.71 -6.37
N GLU A 79 -21.34 7.20 -5.47
CA GLU A 79 -20.95 7.67 -4.14
C GLU A 79 -21.59 6.76 -3.07
N ILE A 80 -20.83 6.48 -2.01
CA ILE A 80 -21.30 5.74 -0.84
C ILE A 80 -21.18 6.69 0.35
N THR A 81 -22.31 6.98 0.97
CA THR A 81 -22.39 7.80 2.18
C THR A 81 -22.53 6.92 3.42
N PHE A 82 -21.94 7.34 4.53
CA PHE A 82 -21.95 6.68 5.82
C PHE A 82 -22.68 7.55 6.85
N PRO A 83 -23.51 6.96 7.73
CA PRO A 83 -24.23 7.73 8.74
C PRO A 83 -23.30 8.27 9.83
N GLU A 84 -22.09 7.71 9.94
CA GLU A 84 -21.09 8.06 10.95
C GLU A 84 -19.73 8.25 10.28
N PRO A 85 -18.86 9.09 10.87
CA PRO A 85 -17.47 9.21 10.47
C PRO A 85 -16.75 7.85 10.46
N VAL A 86 -16.13 7.56 9.33
CA VAL A 86 -15.24 6.42 9.13
C VAL A 86 -13.84 6.83 9.54
N ARG A 87 -13.28 6.15 10.54
CA ARG A 87 -11.94 6.45 11.06
C ARG A 87 -10.84 5.80 10.23
N ASP A 88 -11.06 4.57 9.82
CA ASP A 88 -10.12 3.81 8.99
C ASP A 88 -10.85 2.78 8.15
N PHE A 89 -10.22 2.36 7.06
CA PHE A 89 -10.79 1.41 6.11
C PHE A 89 -9.71 0.68 5.30
N PHE A 90 -10.09 -0.48 4.78
CA PHE A 90 -9.36 -1.15 3.71
C PHE A 90 -10.33 -1.86 2.77
N ILE A 91 -9.83 -2.22 1.58
CA ILE A 91 -10.60 -2.95 0.59
C ILE A 91 -9.92 -4.29 0.34
N PHE A 92 -10.68 -5.36 0.46
CA PHE A 92 -10.20 -6.71 0.22
C PHE A 92 -11.33 -7.57 -0.33
N ARG A 93 -11.03 -8.39 -1.34
CA ARG A 93 -12.02 -9.27 -2.00
C ARG A 93 -13.31 -8.56 -2.41
N HIS A 94 -13.17 -7.35 -2.98
CA HIS A 94 -14.29 -6.53 -3.43
C HIS A 94 -15.25 -6.08 -2.31
N GLN A 95 -14.81 -6.17 -1.05
CA GLN A 95 -15.53 -5.68 0.11
C GLN A 95 -14.75 -4.51 0.72
N LEU A 96 -15.48 -3.46 1.12
CA LEU A 96 -14.96 -2.34 1.88
C LEU A 96 -15.22 -2.62 3.35
N TYR A 97 -14.13 -2.80 4.09
CA TYR A 97 -14.12 -2.96 5.53
C TYR A 97 -13.75 -1.62 6.15
N TYR A 98 -14.48 -1.21 7.18
CA TYR A 98 -14.30 0.10 7.78
C TYR A 98 -14.69 0.10 9.25
N ILE A 99 -14.13 1.04 10.01
CA ILE A 99 -14.47 1.25 11.42
C ILE A 99 -15.12 2.62 11.63
N THR A 100 -16.14 2.65 12.48
CA THR A 100 -16.72 3.88 13.05
C THR A 100 -16.59 3.82 14.58
N ASN A 101 -17.11 4.84 15.27
CA ASN A 101 -17.23 4.81 16.74
C ASN A 101 -18.16 3.70 17.27
N LYS A 102 -18.98 3.05 16.42
CA LYS A 102 -19.85 1.94 16.82
C LYS A 102 -19.20 0.57 16.69
N GLY A 103 -18.19 0.43 15.83
CA GLY A 103 -17.62 -0.88 15.54
C GLY A 103 -17.00 -1.01 14.17
N PHE A 104 -16.75 -2.26 13.83
CA PHE A 104 -16.19 -2.72 12.58
C PHE A 104 -17.29 -3.25 11.66
N PHE A 105 -17.32 -2.76 10.43
CA PHE A 105 -18.35 -3.03 9.46
C PHE A 105 -17.78 -3.49 8.12
N VAL A 106 -18.66 -4.11 7.32
CA VAL A 106 -18.39 -4.43 5.92
C VAL A 106 -19.53 -3.95 5.03
N VAL A 107 -19.18 -3.53 3.82
CA VAL A 107 -20.13 -3.26 2.74
C VAL A 107 -19.54 -3.73 1.42
N THR A 108 -20.38 -4.26 0.53
CA THR A 108 -20.00 -4.57 -0.85
C THR A 108 -20.19 -3.33 -1.71
N PRO A 109 -19.12 -2.60 -2.09
CA PRO A 109 -19.25 -1.33 -2.76
C PRO A 109 -19.91 -1.47 -4.12
N GLU A 110 -19.80 -2.60 -4.82
CA GLU A 110 -20.37 -2.75 -6.16
C GLU A 110 -21.86 -3.10 -6.17
N SER A 111 -22.44 -3.48 -5.01
CA SER A 111 -23.86 -3.84 -4.91
C SER A 111 -24.78 -2.66 -5.20
N ALA A 112 -25.88 -2.89 -5.93
CA ALA A 112 -26.92 -1.88 -6.16
C ALA A 112 -27.62 -1.49 -4.86
N LEU A 113 -27.88 -2.46 -3.99
CA LEU A 113 -28.40 -2.26 -2.63
C LEU A 113 -27.24 -2.32 -1.65
N LEU A 114 -26.86 -1.17 -1.10
CA LEU A 114 -25.78 -1.07 -0.11
C LEU A 114 -26.27 -1.64 1.23
N LYS A 115 -25.92 -2.91 1.49
CA LYS A 115 -26.12 -3.53 2.80
C LYS A 115 -24.84 -3.35 3.63
N LYS A 116 -24.93 -2.56 4.68
CA LYS A 116 -23.86 -2.39 5.68
C LYS A 116 -24.10 -3.40 6.79
N GLU A 117 -23.11 -4.23 7.06
CA GLU A 117 -23.18 -5.28 8.07
C GLU A 117 -22.17 -4.98 9.18
N LEU A 118 -22.65 -4.96 10.43
CA LEU A 118 -21.79 -4.87 11.60
C LEU A 118 -21.16 -6.24 11.84
N LEU A 119 -19.84 -6.30 11.80
CA LEU A 119 -19.07 -7.51 12.07
C LEU A 119 -18.71 -7.63 13.55
N LEU A 120 -18.33 -6.52 14.18
CA LEU A 120 -17.92 -6.49 15.59
C LEU A 120 -18.19 -5.12 16.19
N ALA A 121 -18.91 -5.07 17.31
CA ALA A 121 -19.10 -3.82 18.06
C ALA A 121 -17.84 -3.49 18.88
N GLY A 122 -17.52 -2.20 18.99
CA GLY A 122 -16.39 -1.73 19.80
C GLY A 122 -15.82 -0.39 19.31
N ASP A 123 -15.06 0.28 20.17
CA ASP A 123 -14.32 1.50 19.80
C ASP A 123 -12.92 1.12 19.29
N PHE A 124 -12.81 0.99 17.97
CA PHE A 124 -11.56 0.69 17.28
C PHE A 124 -10.94 1.97 16.72
N GLN A 125 -9.61 2.00 16.69
CA GLN A 125 -8.82 3.16 16.23
C GLN A 125 -8.20 2.92 14.85
N ALA A 126 -7.69 1.71 14.59
CA ALA A 126 -7.02 1.40 13.34
C ALA A 126 -7.33 -0.01 12.85
N LEU A 127 -7.34 -0.17 11.53
CA LEU A 127 -7.41 -1.45 10.83
C LEU A 127 -6.09 -1.73 10.13
N SER A 128 -5.59 -2.95 10.28
CA SER A 128 -4.33 -3.34 9.63
C SER A 128 -4.46 -4.70 8.96
N LEU A 129 -4.22 -4.75 7.65
CA LEU A 129 -4.29 -5.97 6.83
C LEU A 129 -2.88 -6.45 6.47
N SER A 130 -2.46 -7.58 7.03
CA SER A 130 -1.13 -8.19 6.76
C SER A 130 -1.03 -8.78 5.35
N GLU A 131 0.19 -9.00 4.87
CA GLU A 131 0.48 -9.79 3.66
C GLU A 131 -0.18 -11.17 3.64
N LYS A 132 -0.30 -11.80 4.81
CA LYS A 132 -0.88 -13.13 5.00
C LYS A 132 -2.41 -13.13 5.13
N ASN A 133 -3.06 -12.01 4.80
CA ASN A 133 -4.52 -11.82 4.83
C ASN A 133 -5.16 -11.90 6.21
N ARG A 134 -4.37 -11.64 7.26
CA ARG A 134 -4.85 -11.43 8.63
C ARG A 134 -5.25 -9.98 8.82
N VAL A 135 -6.37 -9.75 9.49
CA VAL A 135 -6.86 -8.39 9.81
C VAL A 135 -6.77 -8.17 11.29
N ILE A 136 -6.12 -7.08 11.67
CA ILE A 136 -6.05 -6.64 13.06
C ILE A 136 -6.89 -5.39 13.23
N LEU A 137 -7.65 -5.38 14.33
CA LEU A 137 -8.33 -4.21 14.85
C LEU A 137 -7.60 -3.78 16.13
N SER A 138 -7.21 -2.52 16.16
CA SER A 138 -6.53 -1.93 17.32
C SER A 138 -7.52 -1.06 18.09
N SER A 139 -7.48 -1.16 19.43
CA SER A 139 -8.30 -0.37 20.34
C SER A 139 -7.43 0.17 21.48
N MET A 140 -7.62 1.45 21.78
CA MET A 140 -6.95 2.12 22.90
C MET A 140 -7.49 1.68 24.26
N GLU A 141 -8.68 1.08 24.31
CA GLU A 141 -9.28 0.60 25.56
C GLU A 141 -9.16 -0.91 25.71
N ALA A 142 -9.34 -1.64 24.61
CA ALA A 142 -9.49 -3.08 24.62
C ALA A 142 -8.32 -3.83 23.96
N GLY A 143 -7.33 -3.14 23.42
CA GLY A 143 -6.12 -3.73 22.85
C GLY A 143 -6.29 -4.27 21.43
N VAL A 144 -5.80 -5.48 21.16
CA VAL A 144 -5.60 -6.02 19.80
C VAL A 144 -6.49 -7.22 19.55
N PHE A 145 -7.29 -7.13 18.49
CA PHE A 145 -8.19 -8.16 18.01
C PHE A 145 -7.81 -8.60 16.61
N GLU A 146 -8.03 -9.88 16.28
CA GLU A 146 -7.91 -10.41 14.93
C GLU A 146 -9.26 -10.87 14.39
N TYR A 147 -9.57 -10.44 13.18
CA TYR A 147 -10.71 -10.89 12.40
C TYR A 147 -10.25 -11.73 11.21
N PHE A 148 -10.82 -12.92 11.05
CA PHE A 148 -10.48 -13.83 9.95
C PHE A 148 -11.36 -13.58 8.72
N LEU A 149 -10.74 -13.14 7.62
CA LEU A 149 -11.40 -12.92 6.32
C LEU A 149 -11.66 -14.23 5.54
N THR A 150 -11.05 -15.34 5.98
CA THR A 150 -11.12 -16.65 5.35
C THR A 150 -11.35 -17.74 6.37
N ASN A 151 -12.17 -18.74 6.03
CA ASN A 151 -12.23 -20.02 6.74
C ASN A 151 -10.95 -20.86 6.58
N GLN A 152 -9.82 -20.25 6.16
CA GLN A 152 -8.52 -20.92 6.10
C GLN A 152 -8.04 -21.33 7.50
N TYR A 153 -8.53 -20.62 8.52
CA TYR A 153 -8.41 -20.99 9.92
C TYR A 153 -9.74 -21.60 10.33
N GLN A 154 -9.69 -22.77 10.96
CA GLN A 154 -10.85 -23.62 11.28
C GLN A 154 -11.72 -23.07 12.43
N HIS A 155 -11.91 -21.76 12.47
CA HIS A 155 -12.73 -21.05 13.44
C HIS A 155 -13.89 -20.36 12.73
N SER A 156 -15.09 -20.85 13.00
CA SER A 156 -16.35 -20.26 12.57
C SER A 156 -16.50 -18.87 13.21
N GLN A 157 -16.25 -17.78 12.46
CA GLN A 157 -16.54 -16.41 12.90
C GLN A 157 -15.98 -15.99 14.28
N ASP A 158 -14.89 -16.59 14.75
CA ASP A 158 -14.31 -16.23 16.05
C ASP A 158 -13.30 -15.08 15.87
N VAL A 159 -13.66 -13.90 16.37
CA VAL A 159 -12.70 -12.84 16.62
C VAL A 159 -11.78 -13.29 17.76
N ILE A 160 -10.47 -13.26 17.55
CA ILE A 160 -9.51 -13.57 18.62
C ILE A 160 -9.03 -12.28 19.25
N HIS A 161 -9.09 -12.20 20.58
CA HIS A 161 -8.50 -11.12 21.36
C HIS A 161 -7.08 -11.55 21.79
N TRP A 162 -6.05 -11.01 21.13
CA TRP A 162 -4.66 -11.42 21.34
C TRP A 162 -4.02 -10.75 22.56
N ASP A 163 -4.32 -9.48 22.77
CA ASP A 163 -3.67 -8.69 23.80
C ASP A 163 -4.55 -7.55 24.29
N LYS A 164 -4.50 -7.25 25.59
CA LYS A 164 -5.32 -6.23 26.25
C LYS A 164 -4.63 -4.87 26.37
N ALA A 165 -3.36 -4.74 25.96
CA ALA A 165 -2.65 -3.48 26.12
C ALA A 165 -3.22 -2.41 25.18
N PRO A 166 -3.51 -1.20 25.67
CA PRO A 166 -3.94 -0.06 24.86
C PRO A 166 -3.10 0.11 23.60
N THR A 167 -3.71 -0.04 22.42
CA THR A 167 -2.99 -0.05 21.14
C THR A 167 -3.65 0.92 20.17
N ALA A 168 -2.90 1.89 19.68
CA ALA A 168 -3.39 2.86 18.70
C ALA A 168 -3.42 2.23 17.31
N ASP A 169 -2.30 1.61 16.91
CA ASP A 169 -2.17 0.87 15.67
C ASP A 169 -1.09 -0.22 15.77
N VAL A 170 -0.89 -0.92 14.65
CA VAL A 170 0.09 -2.00 14.56
C VAL A 170 0.87 -2.00 13.25
N LEU A 171 2.12 -2.46 13.33
CA LEU A 171 2.96 -2.80 12.17
C LEU A 171 3.14 -4.32 12.05
N TRP A 172 3.25 -4.80 10.83
CA TRP A 172 3.40 -6.23 10.52
C TRP A 172 4.85 -6.62 10.23
N ASP A 173 5.26 -7.77 10.73
CA ASP A 173 6.46 -8.50 10.31
C ASP A 173 6.09 -9.97 10.07
N GLY A 174 5.68 -10.28 8.84
CA GLY A 174 5.14 -11.58 8.48
C GLY A 174 3.87 -11.92 9.28
N HIS A 175 4.01 -12.75 10.31
CA HIS A 175 2.93 -13.08 11.26
C HIS A 175 3.05 -12.31 12.59
N ASN A 176 4.17 -11.65 12.85
CA ASN A 176 4.38 -10.87 14.06
C ASN A 176 3.73 -9.49 13.96
N ILE A 177 3.38 -8.94 15.10
CA ILE A 177 2.68 -7.66 15.20
C ILE A 177 3.40 -6.78 16.22
N LEU A 178 3.86 -5.61 15.79
CA LEU A 178 4.42 -4.58 16.66
C LEU A 178 3.32 -3.56 17.00
N GLN A 179 2.97 -3.48 18.27
CA GLN A 179 1.97 -2.56 18.81
C GLN A 179 2.59 -1.18 19.06
N ARG A 180 1.88 -0.12 18.67
CA ARG A 180 2.30 1.28 18.88
C ARG A 180 1.24 2.10 19.62
N ASN A 181 1.71 3.11 20.33
CA ASN A 181 0.87 4.08 21.03
C ASN A 181 0.42 5.23 20.10
N LEU A 182 -0.28 6.23 20.66
CA LEU A 182 -0.78 7.39 19.90
C LEU A 182 0.37 8.23 19.31
N GLU A 183 1.52 8.24 19.96
CA GLU A 183 2.74 8.88 19.50
C GLU A 183 3.47 8.07 18.40
N GLN A 184 2.88 6.97 17.94
CA GLN A 184 3.47 6.02 16.97
C GLN A 184 4.78 5.37 17.46
N GLU A 185 5.03 5.40 18.76
CA GLU A 185 6.15 4.70 19.36
C GLU A 185 5.78 3.23 19.63
N PRO A 186 6.63 2.29 19.21
CA PRO A 186 6.42 0.88 19.54
C PRO A 186 6.69 0.62 21.02
N PHE A 187 5.84 -0.21 21.61
CA PHE A 187 5.93 -0.57 23.02
C PHE A 187 5.88 -2.08 23.29
N GLN A 188 5.39 -2.87 22.34
CA GLN A 188 5.26 -4.32 22.51
C GLN A 188 5.27 -5.05 21.18
N LEU A 189 6.01 -6.15 21.08
CA LEU A 189 6.01 -7.06 19.94
C LEU A 189 5.31 -8.38 20.33
N LEU A 190 4.29 -8.74 19.57
CA LEU A 190 3.59 -10.01 19.64
C LEU A 190 4.20 -10.96 18.60
N GLU A 191 4.83 -12.03 19.08
CA GLU A 191 5.48 -13.03 18.24
C GLU A 191 4.58 -14.25 18.09
N PHE A 192 4.34 -14.63 16.84
CA PHE A 192 3.46 -15.74 16.51
C PHE A 192 4.24 -16.86 15.83
N HIS A 193 3.90 -18.10 16.19
CA HIS A 193 4.32 -19.28 15.46
C HIS A 193 3.13 -19.82 14.67
N TYR A 194 3.39 -20.14 13.40
CA TYR A 194 2.41 -20.74 12.51
C TYR A 194 2.73 -22.22 12.30
N GLU A 195 1.90 -23.10 12.82
CA GLU A 195 2.05 -24.55 12.67
C GLU A 195 0.68 -25.17 12.35
N LYS A 196 0.62 -26.05 11.35
CA LYS A 196 -0.59 -26.84 10.99
C LYS A 196 -1.86 -25.99 10.82
N ASN A 197 -1.75 -24.83 10.16
CA ASN A 197 -2.85 -23.87 9.96
C ASN A 197 -3.41 -23.24 11.25
N HIS A 198 -2.68 -23.35 12.37
CA HIS A 198 -2.98 -22.63 13.59
C HIS A 198 -1.92 -21.57 13.84
N LEU A 199 -2.39 -20.42 14.30
CA LEU A 199 -1.52 -19.35 14.75
C LEU A 199 -1.51 -19.33 16.27
N LEU A 200 -0.32 -19.43 16.86
CA LEU A 200 -0.14 -19.44 18.30
C LEU A 200 0.72 -18.26 18.69
N LEU A 201 0.24 -17.45 19.63
CA LEU A 201 1.03 -16.40 20.26
C LEU A 201 2.06 -17.06 21.17
N THR A 202 3.33 -17.03 20.78
CA THR A 202 4.42 -17.70 21.51
C THR A 202 5.10 -16.79 22.51
N LYS A 203 5.20 -15.50 22.21
CA LYS A 203 5.91 -14.55 23.06
C LYS A 203 5.34 -13.14 22.94
N LYS A 204 5.37 -12.41 24.07
CA LYS A 204 5.18 -10.97 24.14
C LYS A 204 6.52 -10.36 24.58
N ARG A 205 7.07 -9.45 23.79
CA ARG A 205 8.28 -8.70 24.15
C ARG A 205 7.91 -7.26 24.40
N GLU A 206 8.16 -6.78 25.61
CA GLU A 206 7.95 -5.38 25.98
C GLU A 206 9.06 -4.48 25.42
N LYS A 207 8.83 -3.16 25.42
CA LYS A 207 9.72 -2.13 24.86
C LYS A 207 11.19 -2.29 25.28
N ASN A 208 11.44 -2.65 26.55
CA ASN A 208 12.78 -2.87 27.11
C ASN A 208 13.51 -4.11 26.57
N GLN A 209 12.79 -5.04 25.95
CA GLN A 209 13.30 -6.27 25.34
C GLN A 209 13.36 -6.17 23.82
N LEU A 210 12.89 -5.07 23.22
CA LEU A 210 12.98 -4.85 21.79
C LEU A 210 14.40 -4.48 21.42
N TYR A 211 15.01 -5.31 20.57
CA TYR A 211 16.33 -5.03 20.01
C TYR A 211 16.18 -4.01 18.86
N ILE A 212 17.06 -3.02 18.82
CA ILE A 212 17.13 -2.07 17.71
C ILE A 212 18.15 -2.60 16.71
N GLN A 213 17.67 -3.00 15.53
CA GLN A 213 18.51 -3.28 14.38
C GLN A 213 19.02 -1.95 13.82
N GLU A 214 20.33 -1.71 13.94
CA GLU A 214 20.97 -0.51 13.38
C GLU A 214 21.34 -0.70 11.90
N ASN A 215 21.55 -1.94 11.46
CA ASN A 215 21.97 -2.27 10.10
C ASN A 215 21.07 -3.35 9.51
N PHE A 216 20.50 -3.08 8.34
CA PHE A 216 19.79 -4.08 7.55
C PHE A 216 20.78 -4.90 6.71
N THR A 217 20.50 -6.19 6.52
CA THR A 217 21.30 -7.04 5.64
C THR A 217 20.75 -7.00 4.22
N ASN A 218 21.58 -6.63 3.24
CA ASN A 218 21.23 -6.70 1.82
C ASN A 218 21.39 -8.14 1.32
N THR A 219 20.38 -8.66 0.60
CA THR A 219 20.40 -10.03 0.06
C THR A 219 20.88 -10.17 -1.38
N SER A 220 21.31 -9.10 -2.04
CA SER A 220 21.83 -9.19 -3.40
C SER A 220 23.22 -9.84 -3.41
N LEU A 221 23.23 -11.18 -3.38
CA LEU A 221 24.19 -11.90 -4.19
C LEU A 221 23.89 -11.51 -5.63
N ASN A 222 24.73 -10.66 -6.20
CA ASN A 222 24.75 -10.29 -7.61
C ASN A 222 25.04 -11.57 -8.43
N LEU A 223 24.06 -12.45 -8.56
CA LEU A 223 24.00 -13.40 -9.65
C LEU A 223 23.55 -12.58 -10.85
N SER A 224 24.51 -11.88 -11.46
CA SER A 224 24.41 -11.59 -12.88
C SER A 224 24.25 -12.95 -13.56
N GLU A 225 23.01 -13.37 -13.79
CA GLU A 225 22.72 -14.31 -14.85
C GLU A 225 23.17 -13.59 -16.13
N GLU A 226 24.45 -13.77 -16.47
CA GLU A 226 24.92 -13.69 -17.85
C GLU A 226 24.06 -14.68 -18.63
N ASN A 227 22.89 -14.21 -19.09
CA ASN A 227 22.19 -14.82 -20.20
C ASN A 227 23.10 -14.67 -21.40
N LYS A 228 24.05 -15.62 -21.51
CA LYS A 228 24.83 -15.90 -22.72
C LYS A 228 23.92 -16.51 -23.77
N ASN A 229 22.95 -15.73 -24.23
CA ASN A 229 22.45 -15.90 -25.57
C ASN A 229 23.27 -14.93 -26.43
N PRO A 230 24.12 -15.42 -27.36
CA PRO A 230 24.82 -14.54 -28.26
C PRO A 230 23.79 -13.83 -29.12
N VAL A 231 23.56 -12.54 -28.85
CA VAL A 231 22.70 -11.69 -29.67
C VAL A 231 23.33 -11.64 -31.06
N SER A 232 22.65 -12.26 -32.02
CA SER A 232 23.04 -12.19 -33.43
C SER A 232 22.79 -10.78 -33.95
N LEU A 233 23.83 -10.15 -34.49
CA LEU A 233 23.80 -8.82 -35.12
C LEU A 233 22.80 -8.69 -36.29
N PHE A 234 22.11 -9.77 -36.68
CA PHE A 234 21.15 -9.81 -37.79
C PHE A 234 19.69 -10.03 -37.37
N GLU A 235 19.34 -10.11 -36.08
CA GLU A 235 17.92 -10.15 -35.64
C GLU A 235 17.19 -8.81 -35.82
N TYR A 236 17.90 -7.73 -36.17
CA TYR A 236 17.30 -6.40 -36.35
C TYR A 236 16.50 -6.23 -37.66
N LEU A 237 16.43 -7.26 -38.52
CA LEU A 237 15.85 -7.16 -39.87
C LEU A 237 14.74 -8.18 -40.18
N SER A 238 14.28 -8.99 -39.23
CA SER A 238 13.06 -9.77 -39.44
C SER A 238 11.81 -8.94 -39.17
N THR A 239 11.21 -8.50 -40.27
CA THR A 239 9.85 -7.98 -40.36
C THR A 239 8.83 -8.94 -39.72
N SER A 240 7.83 -8.34 -39.07
CA SER A 240 6.60 -8.92 -38.51
C SER A 240 6.68 -9.74 -37.23
N ASP A 241 7.14 -9.10 -36.14
CA ASP A 241 6.50 -9.31 -34.84
C ASP A 241 5.91 -7.97 -34.37
N PRO A 242 4.64 -7.91 -33.94
CA PRO A 242 4.15 -6.75 -33.21
C PRO A 242 4.90 -6.71 -31.87
N SER A 243 6.02 -6.00 -31.86
CA SER A 243 6.84 -5.66 -30.71
C SER A 243 5.96 -5.55 -29.47
N ASN A 244 6.03 -6.54 -28.59
CA ASN A 244 5.30 -6.52 -27.33
C ASN A 244 5.92 -5.38 -26.50
N PRO A 245 5.24 -4.22 -26.32
CA PRO A 245 5.85 -3.06 -25.67
C PRO A 245 6.12 -3.31 -24.17
N SER A 246 5.74 -4.48 -23.65
CA SER A 246 5.95 -4.95 -22.28
C SER A 246 7.41 -5.29 -21.94
N GLY A 247 8.32 -5.37 -22.92
CA GLY A 247 9.73 -5.68 -22.68
C GLY A 247 10.63 -4.49 -22.29
N ILE A 248 10.20 -3.26 -22.56
CA ILE A 248 11.05 -2.06 -22.43
C ILE A 248 11.09 -1.53 -21.00
N LEU A 249 10.03 -1.77 -20.21
CA LEU A 249 9.87 -1.21 -18.87
C LEU A 249 9.57 -2.28 -17.82
N THR A 250 10.42 -2.37 -16.80
CA THR A 250 10.24 -3.28 -15.66
C THR A 250 9.67 -2.52 -14.46
N LYS A 251 8.61 -3.01 -13.83
CA LYS A 251 8.03 -2.34 -12.64
C LYS A 251 8.93 -2.46 -11.42
N ILE A 252 9.21 -1.35 -10.76
CA ILE A 252 10.00 -1.31 -9.52
C ILE A 252 9.05 -1.20 -8.33
N SER A 253 9.11 -2.15 -7.41
CA SER A 253 8.22 -2.15 -6.25
C SER A 253 8.58 -1.03 -5.28
N VAL A 254 7.57 -0.45 -4.63
CA VAL A 254 7.70 0.52 -3.55
C VAL A 254 7.16 -0.10 -2.28
N GLN A 255 7.95 -0.10 -1.22
CA GLN A 255 7.58 -0.67 0.08
C GLN A 255 7.97 0.26 1.22
N GLN A 256 7.32 0.13 2.36
CA GLN A 256 7.81 0.80 3.58
C GLN A 256 9.08 0.11 4.05
N LEU A 257 10.04 0.91 4.52
CA LEU A 257 11.22 0.38 5.19
C LEU A 257 10.75 -0.39 6.44
N PRO A 258 11.21 -1.63 6.64
CA PRO A 258 10.89 -2.36 7.85
C PRO A 258 11.28 -1.58 9.11
N ASP A 259 10.48 -1.72 10.16
CA ASP A 259 10.80 -1.08 11.44
C ASP A 259 12.08 -1.69 12.02
N LYS A 260 12.92 -0.84 12.62
CA LYS A 260 14.19 -1.23 13.25
C LYS A 260 14.02 -2.24 14.39
N TYR A 261 12.82 -2.40 14.95
CA TYR A 261 12.57 -3.39 16.00
C TYR A 261 12.29 -4.80 15.47
N PHE A 262 12.21 -4.97 14.15
CA PHE A 262 12.05 -6.30 13.55
C PHE A 262 13.39 -7.01 13.39
N PRO A 263 13.56 -8.23 13.94
CA PRO A 263 14.87 -8.85 14.10
C PRO A 263 15.49 -9.42 12.82
N ASN A 264 14.72 -9.60 11.73
CA ASN A 264 15.16 -10.29 10.50
C ASN A 264 14.82 -9.51 9.23
N SER A 265 14.85 -8.18 9.30
CA SER A 265 14.54 -7.35 8.15
C SER A 265 15.66 -7.42 7.11
N ILE A 266 15.30 -7.92 5.93
CA ILE A 266 16.18 -8.04 4.77
C ILE A 266 15.76 -7.00 3.73
N LEU A 267 16.72 -6.26 3.17
CA LEU A 267 16.47 -5.31 2.09
C LEU A 267 16.86 -5.89 0.73
N ASP A 268 16.04 -5.59 -0.26
CA ASP A 268 16.21 -5.92 -1.67
C ASP A 268 16.56 -4.65 -2.44
N GLU A 269 17.74 -4.65 -3.07
CA GLU A 269 18.27 -3.51 -3.84
C GLU A 269 17.46 -3.19 -5.11
N THR A 270 16.50 -4.06 -5.47
CA THR A 270 15.56 -3.83 -6.58
C THR A 270 14.27 -3.14 -6.15
N ILE A 271 14.11 -2.85 -4.86
CA ILE A 271 12.93 -2.21 -4.26
C ILE A 271 13.27 -0.78 -3.84
N LEU A 272 12.31 0.13 -4.01
CA LEU A 272 12.37 1.47 -3.43
C LEU A 272 11.73 1.46 -2.04
N TYR A 273 12.49 1.90 -1.04
CA TYR A 273 12.05 1.89 0.35
C TYR A 273 11.55 3.25 0.80
N LEU A 274 10.43 3.29 1.51
CA LEU A 274 9.87 4.50 2.10
C LEU A 274 10.21 4.59 3.57
N GLN A 275 10.80 5.69 3.98
CA GLN A 275 11.12 6.00 5.36
C GLN A 275 10.51 7.36 5.74
N GLU A 276 9.78 7.39 6.84
CA GLU A 276 9.37 8.65 7.47
C GLU A 276 10.43 9.05 8.51
N LYS A 277 10.92 10.28 8.40
CA LYS A 277 11.90 10.85 9.33
C LYS A 277 11.54 12.31 9.64
N GLY A 278 11.08 12.55 10.87
CA GLY A 278 10.53 13.85 11.26
C GLY A 278 9.24 14.14 10.47
N LYS A 279 9.16 15.31 9.82
CA LYS A 279 8.04 15.70 8.94
C LYS A 279 8.29 15.42 7.45
N GLY A 280 9.22 14.52 7.14
CA GLY A 280 9.63 14.21 5.78
C GLY A 280 9.42 12.74 5.43
N LEU A 281 8.95 12.50 4.21
CA LEU A 281 8.92 11.20 3.57
C LEU A 281 10.11 11.08 2.62
N TYR A 282 10.90 10.04 2.80
CA TYR A 282 12.11 9.74 2.04
C TYR A 282 11.87 8.44 1.26
N LEU A 283 11.99 8.50 -0.05
CA LEU A 283 12.05 7.32 -0.91
C LEU A 283 13.53 7.03 -1.15
N LEU A 284 14.00 5.90 -0.65
CA LEU A 284 15.38 5.45 -0.67
C LEU A 284 15.61 4.49 -1.84
N LEU A 285 16.76 4.64 -2.49
CA LEU A 285 17.32 3.74 -3.48
C LEU A 285 18.73 3.40 -3.01
N GLU A 286 18.98 2.13 -2.67
CA GLU A 286 20.29 1.69 -2.12
C GLU A 286 20.74 2.55 -0.93
N ASP A 287 19.84 2.79 0.03
CA ASP A 287 20.03 3.63 1.21
C ASP A 287 20.26 5.14 0.96
N GLU A 288 20.31 5.56 -0.31
CA GLU A 288 20.38 6.97 -0.67
C GLU A 288 19.00 7.56 -0.97
N PRO A 289 18.71 8.80 -0.54
CA PRO A 289 17.43 9.44 -0.84
C PRO A 289 17.30 9.74 -2.33
N TYR A 290 16.37 9.03 -2.98
CA TYR A 290 15.96 9.27 -4.36
C TYR A 290 14.96 10.43 -4.46
N LEU A 291 13.92 10.41 -3.62
CA LEU A 291 12.90 11.46 -3.52
C LEU A 291 12.74 11.88 -2.06
N ILE A 292 12.67 13.18 -1.82
CA ILE A 292 12.39 13.73 -0.49
C ILE A 292 11.16 14.63 -0.58
N LYS A 293 10.13 14.34 0.22
CA LYS A 293 8.93 15.18 0.38
C LYS A 293 8.84 15.66 1.83
N LYS A 294 9.23 16.91 2.07
CA LYS A 294 9.12 17.56 3.38
C LYS A 294 7.86 18.41 3.43
N ASP A 295 7.07 18.29 4.50
CA ASP A 295 5.96 19.19 4.85
C ASP A 295 4.86 19.36 3.77
N GLN A 296 4.80 18.47 2.78
CA GLN A 296 3.91 18.57 1.61
C GLN A 296 2.93 17.39 1.51
N TYR A 297 2.80 16.56 2.53
CA TYR A 297 1.83 15.47 2.53
C TYR A 297 1.19 15.32 3.92
N VAL A 298 -0.06 14.88 3.91
CA VAL A 298 -0.88 14.57 5.09
C VAL A 298 -0.88 13.07 5.34
N LYS A 299 -0.98 12.27 4.28
CA LYS A 299 -1.07 10.81 4.34
C LYS A 299 -0.42 10.21 3.10
N PHE A 300 0.09 8.99 3.20
CA PHE A 300 0.56 8.24 2.05
C PHE A 300 0.04 6.81 2.07
N ARG A 301 -0.02 6.17 0.91
CA ARG A 301 -0.39 4.76 0.76
C ARG A 301 0.49 4.07 -0.27
N THR A 302 0.85 2.82 0.02
CA THR A 302 1.47 1.89 -0.91
C THR A 302 0.57 0.67 -1.09
N PHE A 303 0.75 -0.04 -2.20
CA PHE A 303 -0.05 -1.21 -2.54
C PHE A 303 0.85 -2.40 -2.87
N HIS A 304 1.76 -2.73 -1.96
CA HIS A 304 2.78 -3.77 -2.15
C HIS A 304 2.19 -5.14 -2.54
N LYS A 305 0.99 -5.49 -2.03
CA LYS A 305 0.24 -6.70 -2.43
C LYS A 305 -0.27 -6.71 -3.87
N SER A 306 -0.42 -5.56 -4.51
CA SER A 306 -1.04 -5.46 -5.83
C SER A 306 0.00 -5.65 -6.92
N HIS A 307 -0.08 -6.74 -7.69
CA HIS A 307 0.76 -6.90 -8.90
C HIS A 307 0.63 -5.72 -9.88
N LYS A 308 -0.52 -5.03 -9.87
CA LYS A 308 -0.77 -3.89 -10.76
C LYS A 308 -0.19 -2.59 -10.23
N TYR A 309 -0.19 -2.38 -8.91
CA TYR A 309 0.08 -1.09 -8.26
C TYR A 309 1.22 -1.12 -7.23
N ARG A 310 1.96 -2.24 -7.11
CA ARG A 310 3.11 -2.36 -6.20
C ARG A 310 4.21 -1.34 -6.47
N ASN A 311 4.23 -0.76 -7.66
CA ASN A 311 5.16 0.27 -8.09
C ASN A 311 4.59 1.68 -7.95
N HIS A 312 3.50 1.86 -7.20
CA HIS A 312 2.87 3.14 -6.98
C HIS A 312 3.08 3.62 -5.55
N LEU A 313 3.39 4.92 -5.40
CA LEU A 313 3.31 5.67 -4.16
C LEU A 313 2.23 6.73 -4.30
N HIS A 314 1.24 6.69 -3.42
CA HIS A 314 0.15 7.64 -3.42
C HIS A 314 0.35 8.61 -2.26
N LEU A 315 0.37 9.90 -2.55
CA LEU A 315 0.55 10.98 -1.58
C LEU A 315 -0.71 11.83 -1.54
N LEU A 316 -1.28 11.98 -0.35
CA LEU A 316 -2.39 12.88 -0.08
C LEU A 316 -1.85 14.19 0.48
N SER A 317 -2.27 15.30 -0.09
CA SER A 317 -2.06 16.66 0.42
C SER A 317 -3.41 17.29 0.75
N SER A 318 -3.43 18.47 1.36
CA SER A 318 -4.68 19.17 1.70
C SER A 318 -5.55 19.53 0.47
N ASP A 319 -4.94 19.69 -0.70
CA ASP A 319 -5.55 20.21 -1.92
C ASP A 319 -5.32 19.33 -3.16
N SER A 320 -4.69 18.17 -2.99
CA SER A 320 -4.36 17.30 -4.11
C SER A 320 -4.02 15.88 -3.67
N ILE A 321 -4.16 14.97 -4.62
CA ILE A 321 -3.61 13.62 -4.56
C ILE A 321 -2.57 13.47 -5.64
N LYS A 322 -1.40 12.91 -5.31
CA LYS A 322 -0.35 12.57 -6.26
C LYS A 322 -0.14 11.07 -6.31
N PHE A 323 -0.04 10.53 -7.51
CA PHE A 323 0.28 9.14 -7.78
C PHE A 323 1.64 9.13 -8.47
N LEU A 324 2.66 8.63 -7.77
CA LEU A 324 4.01 8.46 -8.29
C LEU A 324 4.18 7.00 -8.72
N ILE A 325 4.42 6.77 -10.01
CA ILE A 325 4.52 5.44 -10.61
C ILE A 325 5.97 5.22 -11.05
N PHE A 326 6.59 4.15 -10.57
CA PHE A 326 8.01 3.86 -10.81
C PHE A 326 8.21 2.69 -11.75
N ASN A 327 9.07 2.86 -12.75
CA ASN A 327 9.46 1.81 -13.70
C ASN A 327 10.96 1.92 -13.98
N LYS A 328 11.58 0.83 -14.41
CA LYS A 328 12.97 0.75 -14.86
C LYS A 328 13.00 0.63 -16.37
N GLN A 329 13.89 1.33 -17.05
CA GLN A 329 14.27 1.00 -18.41
C GLN A 329 15.10 -0.29 -18.41
N SER A 330 14.68 -1.28 -19.21
CA SER A 330 15.35 -2.58 -19.34
C SER A 330 16.71 -2.46 -20.02
#